data_AF-A0A925WL49-F1
#
_entry.id   AF-A0A925WL49-F1
#
_cell.length_a   1.000
_cell.length_b   1.000
_cell.length_c   1.000
_cell.angle_alpha   90.00
_cell.angle_beta   90.00
_cell.angle_gamma   90.00
#
_symmetry.space_group_name_H-M   'P 1'
#
loop_
_entity.id
_entity.type
_entity.pdbx_description
1 polymer ?
#
loop_
_entity_poly.entity_id
_entity_poly.type
_entity_poly.pdbx_seq_one_letter_code
_entity_poly.pdbx_strand_id
1 'polypeptide(L)'
;MSDQATLTRAERRSQPIPLTDAEHALVTEITTRLNESFPQAIRQIQALVHFCGIDLARQTLTDVLTIEGEGGLLNQAGTQRRTPGGVFLFLMSQRITQTQKRDTIYLYQNPKNKPKKNNAPRQQQPPKSKLPPPAWDIYRDYLAELLAQRGTAPTVKITVIGRPGAVSIQEETVITTVEGFPKLAALPKGVPTPPRAATLYTLYIGVKQWRRVERALMVDETDAMIIEGTCAFDPELPGMVVYATTATTKRLESAKRDAKAAVRPAEDPAPVASGTVSAVATAAPSSKYPIPTTMPPTAAQKLHDLYSAAEQFRQKLAALELKPAEERLGYAMTQKLLKNTEDQISALEKQYK
;
A
#
# COMPACT_ATOMS: atom_id res chain seq x y z
N MET A 1 -15.09 42.63 18.28
CA MET A 1 -15.20 41.75 17.08
C MET A 1 -14.50 42.44 15.91
N SER A 2 -13.16 42.50 15.96
CA SER A 2 -12.36 43.43 15.14
C SER A 2 -11.55 42.73 14.05
N ASP A 3 -11.67 43.24 12.83
CA ASP A 3 -10.63 43.40 11.80
C ASP A 3 -9.74 42.23 11.33
N GLN A 4 -10.18 40.98 11.45
CA GLN A 4 -9.46 39.85 10.81
C GLN A 4 -9.72 39.68 9.29
N ALA A 5 -10.65 40.45 8.71
CA ALA A 5 -11.02 40.31 7.30
C ALA A 5 -9.94 40.81 6.31
N THR A 6 -9.03 41.69 6.77
CA THR A 6 -8.06 42.40 5.92
C THR A 6 -6.66 41.78 5.93
N LEU A 7 -6.38 40.87 6.86
CA LEU A 7 -5.07 40.24 7.00
C LEU A 7 -4.81 39.20 5.92
N THR A 8 -3.62 39.21 5.34
CA THR A 8 -3.17 38.17 4.40
C THR A 8 -3.11 36.81 5.12
N ARG A 9 -3.19 35.73 4.33
CA ARG A 9 -3.13 34.36 4.88
C ARG A 9 -1.83 34.05 5.62
N ALA A 10 -0.72 34.70 5.23
CA ALA A 10 0.56 34.53 5.89
C ALA A 10 0.57 35.19 7.28
N GLU A 11 0.03 36.41 7.38
CA GLU A 11 -0.07 37.16 8.64
C GLU A 11 -1.00 36.48 9.65
N ARG A 12 -2.13 35.92 9.18
CA ARG A 12 -3.03 35.12 10.04
C ARG A 12 -2.39 33.84 10.58
N ARG A 13 -1.39 33.28 9.88
CA ARG A 13 -0.70 32.06 10.31
C ARG A 13 0.35 32.34 11.40
N SER A 14 0.90 33.55 11.42
CA SER A 14 1.92 33.97 12.39
C SER A 14 1.34 34.50 13.70
N GLN A 15 0.08 34.95 13.73
CA GLN A 15 -0.53 35.44 14.97
C GLN A 15 -0.90 34.30 15.93
N PRO A 16 -0.67 34.48 17.25
CA PRO A 16 -1.16 33.55 18.25
C PRO A 16 -2.69 33.59 18.31
N ILE A 17 -3.31 32.42 18.50
CA ILE A 17 -4.76 32.32 18.67
C ILE A 17 -5.08 32.75 20.11
N PRO A 18 -5.94 33.76 20.32
CA PRO A 18 -6.27 34.22 21.66
C PRO A 18 -7.22 33.23 22.33
N LEU A 19 -6.68 32.28 23.07
CA LEU A 19 -7.44 31.28 23.81
C LEU A 19 -7.74 31.80 25.22
N THR A 20 -8.94 31.50 25.71
CA THR A 20 -9.30 31.65 27.12
C THR A 20 -8.70 30.51 27.95
N ASP A 21 -8.64 30.67 29.28
CA ASP A 21 -8.10 29.63 30.18
C ASP A 21 -8.84 28.29 30.04
N ALA A 22 -10.15 28.34 29.85
CA ALA A 22 -10.98 27.15 29.64
C ALA A 22 -10.65 26.45 28.29
N GLU A 23 -10.38 27.23 27.24
CA GLU A 23 -9.96 26.68 25.95
C GLU A 23 -8.53 26.10 26.03
N HIS A 24 -7.62 26.74 26.75
CA HIS A 24 -6.28 26.21 27.02
C HIS A 24 -6.29 24.87 27.76
N ALA A 25 -7.14 24.74 28.78
CA ALA A 25 -7.31 23.50 29.51
C ALA A 25 -7.82 22.37 28.59
N LEU A 26 -8.82 22.66 27.75
CA LEU A 26 -9.37 21.67 26.81
C LEU A 26 -8.38 21.29 25.70
N VAL A 27 -7.63 22.24 25.15
CA VAL A 27 -6.59 21.93 24.16
C VAL A 27 -5.56 20.96 24.76
N THR A 28 -5.12 21.22 25.99
CA THR A 28 -4.16 20.35 26.71
C THR A 28 -4.75 18.96 26.94
N GLU A 29 -6.03 18.88 27.31
CA GLU A 29 -6.76 17.62 27.45
C GLU A 29 -6.78 16.84 26.12
N ILE A 30 -7.18 17.48 25.02
CA ILE A 30 -7.27 16.88 23.68
C ILE A 30 -5.90 16.41 23.20
N THR A 31 -4.86 17.24 23.30
CA THR A 31 -3.52 16.87 22.81
C THR A 31 -2.94 15.71 23.60
N THR A 32 -3.18 15.66 24.92
CA THR A 32 -2.74 14.57 25.78
C THR A 32 -3.49 13.27 25.45
N ARG A 33 -4.82 13.32 25.35
CA ARG A 33 -5.67 12.15 25.06
C ARG A 33 -5.43 11.57 23.68
N LEU A 34 -5.11 12.40 22.69
CA LEU A 34 -4.83 11.97 21.32
C LEU A 34 -3.33 11.70 21.06
N ASN A 35 -2.47 11.85 22.07
CA ASN A 35 -1.02 11.75 21.98
C ASN A 35 -0.44 12.60 20.83
N GLU A 36 -0.93 13.83 20.68
CA GLU A 36 -0.57 14.72 19.59
C GLU A 36 0.58 15.64 20.01
N SER A 37 1.74 15.44 19.39
CA SER A 37 2.97 16.18 19.67
C SER A 37 3.39 17.10 18.52
N PHE A 38 2.76 17.00 17.34
CA PHE A 38 3.15 17.82 16.21
C PHE A 38 2.66 19.27 16.38
N PRO A 39 3.56 20.28 16.32
CA PRO A 39 3.18 21.69 16.55
C PRO A 39 2.08 22.20 15.61
N GLN A 40 2.00 21.66 14.40
CA GLN A 40 0.95 22.00 13.44
C GLN A 40 -0.42 21.46 13.85
N ALA A 41 -0.48 20.23 14.36
CA ALA A 41 -1.72 19.60 14.78
C ALA A 41 -2.24 20.23 16.07
N ILE A 42 -1.34 20.57 17.01
CA ILE A 42 -1.67 21.34 18.21
C ILE A 42 -2.32 22.68 17.82
N ARG A 43 -1.75 23.41 16.86
CA ARG A 43 -2.36 24.67 16.36
C ARG A 43 -3.72 24.48 15.69
N GLN A 44 -3.93 23.36 14.99
CA GLN A 44 -5.24 23.05 14.40
C GLN A 44 -6.28 22.77 15.49
N ILE A 45 -5.90 22.06 16.56
CA ILE A 45 -6.76 21.80 17.71
C ILE A 45 -7.10 23.13 18.42
N GLN A 46 -6.13 23.99 18.66
CA GLN A 46 -6.35 25.34 19.21
C GLN A 46 -7.36 26.15 18.37
N ALA A 47 -7.18 26.16 17.05
CA ALA A 47 -8.11 26.86 16.16
C ALA A 47 -9.52 26.26 16.19
N LEU A 48 -9.63 24.93 16.24
CA LEU A 48 -10.93 24.26 16.30
C LEU A 48 -11.65 24.54 17.62
N VAL A 49 -10.96 24.50 18.75
CA VAL A 49 -11.54 24.82 20.06
C VAL A 49 -12.02 26.27 20.09
N HIS A 50 -11.20 27.20 19.60
CA HIS A 50 -11.53 28.63 19.60
C HIS A 50 -12.68 29.00 18.65
N PHE A 51 -12.67 28.50 17.41
CA PHE A 51 -13.64 28.90 16.39
C PHE A 51 -14.92 28.05 16.38
N CYS A 52 -14.87 26.83 16.91
CA CYS A 52 -15.99 25.90 16.88
C CYS A 52 -16.60 25.66 18.28
N GLY A 53 -15.94 26.13 19.34
CA GLY A 53 -16.43 26.08 20.71
C GLY A 53 -15.99 24.84 21.48
N ILE A 54 -15.95 24.98 22.81
CA ILE A 54 -15.53 23.96 23.77
C ILE A 54 -16.41 22.71 23.69
N ASP A 55 -17.73 22.87 23.65
CA ASP A 55 -18.68 21.75 23.72
C ASP A 55 -18.55 20.82 22.51
N LEU A 56 -18.44 21.41 21.31
CA LEU A 56 -18.28 20.64 20.08
C LEU A 56 -16.93 19.90 20.04
N ALA A 57 -15.86 20.54 20.52
CA ALA A 57 -14.55 19.92 20.60
C ALA A 57 -14.52 18.76 21.62
N ARG A 58 -15.16 18.93 22.78
CA ARG A 58 -15.27 17.90 23.83
C ARG A 58 -16.13 16.71 23.39
N GLN A 59 -17.26 16.98 22.74
CA GLN A 59 -18.08 15.92 22.15
C GLN A 59 -17.29 15.13 21.11
N THR A 60 -16.56 15.84 20.24
CA THR A 60 -15.76 15.18 19.20
C THR A 60 -14.61 14.36 19.78
N LEU A 61 -13.97 14.81 20.87
CA LEU A 61 -12.98 14.00 21.59
C LEU A 61 -13.61 12.69 22.12
N THR A 62 -14.81 12.77 22.69
CA THR A 62 -15.54 11.60 23.20
C THR A 62 -15.80 10.59 22.07
N ASP A 63 -16.30 11.07 20.94
CA ASP A 63 -16.60 10.21 19.79
C ASP A 63 -15.34 9.56 19.20
N VAL A 64 -14.19 10.26 19.21
CA VAL A 64 -12.91 9.68 18.79
C VAL A 64 -12.52 8.53 19.71
N LEU A 65 -12.63 8.70 21.03
CA LEU A 65 -12.28 7.66 21.99
C LEU A 65 -13.18 6.43 21.84
N THR A 66 -14.47 6.62 21.57
CA THR A 66 -15.40 5.53 21.26
C THR A 66 -14.99 4.80 19.98
N ILE A 67 -14.72 5.52 18.89
CA ILE A 67 -14.32 4.93 17.61
C ILE A 67 -12.98 4.19 17.73
N GLU A 68 -12.01 4.73 18.48
CA GLU A 68 -10.75 4.04 18.74
C GLU A 68 -10.96 2.76 19.57
N GLY A 69 -11.88 2.78 20.55
CA GLY A 69 -12.29 1.59 21.31
C GLY A 69 -12.96 0.51 20.45
N GLU A 70 -13.67 0.90 19.39
CA GLU A 70 -14.30 0.01 18.41
C GLU A 70 -13.34 -0.47 17.31
N GLY A 71 -12.05 -0.12 17.39
CA GLY A 71 -11.04 -0.55 16.43
C GLY A 71 -10.64 0.50 15.38
N GLY A 72 -10.98 1.77 15.59
CA GLY A 72 -10.50 2.91 14.82
C GLY A 72 -11.09 3.03 13.41
N LEU A 73 -10.78 4.13 12.72
CA LEU A 73 -11.33 4.44 11.39
C LEU A 73 -10.28 4.24 10.29
N LEU A 74 -10.65 3.64 9.16
CA LEU A 74 -9.76 3.54 7.99
C LEU A 74 -9.61 4.89 7.26
N ASN A 75 -8.46 5.07 6.59
CA ASN A 75 -8.21 6.21 5.72
C ASN A 75 -9.15 6.19 4.49
N GLN A 76 -9.29 7.32 3.78
CA GLN A 76 -10.14 7.42 2.58
C GLN A 76 -9.76 6.42 1.47
N ALA A 77 -8.54 5.88 1.52
CA ALA A 77 -8.03 4.88 0.59
C ALA A 77 -8.20 3.44 1.09
N GLY A 78 -8.88 3.21 2.22
CA GLY A 78 -9.15 1.89 2.81
C GLY A 78 -7.93 1.06 3.22
N THR A 79 -6.73 1.66 3.19
CA THR A 79 -5.46 0.93 3.20
C THR A 79 -4.72 0.99 4.53
N GLN A 80 -5.02 2.00 5.37
CA GLN A 80 -4.38 2.18 6.67
C GLN A 80 -5.38 2.74 7.67
N ARG A 81 -5.27 2.34 8.94
CA ARG A 81 -5.99 2.99 10.04
C ARG A 81 -5.54 4.45 10.17
N ARG A 82 -6.49 5.34 10.40
CA ARG A 82 -6.22 6.74 10.77
C ARG A 82 -5.65 6.78 12.17
N THR A 83 -4.81 7.77 12.43
CA THR A 83 -4.38 8.08 13.80
C THR A 83 -5.54 8.73 14.57
N PRO A 84 -5.58 8.65 15.91
CA PRO A 84 -6.62 9.30 16.73
C PRO A 84 -6.77 10.80 16.41
N GLY A 85 -5.66 11.52 16.24
CA GLY A 85 -5.66 12.92 15.79
C GLY A 85 -6.24 13.10 14.39
N GLY A 86 -5.98 12.16 13.47
CA GLY A 86 -6.57 12.13 12.13
C GLY A 86 -8.07 11.83 12.12
N VAL A 87 -8.56 11.01 13.07
CA VAL A 87 -10.00 10.77 13.29
C VAL A 87 -10.67 12.03 13.85
N PHE A 88 -10.05 12.68 14.84
CA PHE A 88 -10.53 13.94 15.41
C PHE A 88 -10.74 15.02 14.34
N LEU A 89 -9.71 15.27 13.51
CA LEU A 89 -9.80 16.25 12.41
C LEU A 89 -10.83 15.84 11.35
N PHE A 90 -10.99 14.53 11.10
CA PHE A 90 -11.99 14.03 10.16
C PHE A 90 -13.41 14.28 10.66
N LEU A 91 -13.73 13.93 11.91
CA LEU A 91 -15.04 14.18 12.51
C LEU A 91 -15.35 15.67 12.61
N MET A 92 -14.39 16.49 13.06
CA MET A 92 -14.55 17.95 13.06
C MET A 92 -14.83 18.47 11.65
N SER A 93 -14.14 17.93 10.63
CA SER A 93 -14.41 18.32 9.24
C SER A 93 -15.80 17.93 8.73
N GLN A 94 -16.52 17.01 9.37
CA GLN A 94 -17.91 16.72 9.00
C GLN A 94 -18.91 17.67 9.66
N ARG A 95 -18.54 18.24 10.81
CA ARG A 95 -19.43 19.03 11.67
C ARG A 95 -19.36 20.53 11.44
N ILE A 96 -18.32 21.01 10.74
CA ILE A 96 -18.09 22.44 10.51
C ILE A 96 -18.22 22.82 9.04
N THR A 97 -18.56 24.09 8.79
CA THR A 97 -18.74 24.65 7.45
C THR A 97 -17.42 24.74 6.67
N GLN A 98 -17.51 24.83 5.33
CA GLN A 98 -16.32 24.95 4.48
C GLN A 98 -15.48 26.21 4.79
N THR A 99 -16.13 27.30 5.21
CA THR A 99 -15.46 28.53 5.65
C THR A 99 -14.69 28.30 6.94
N GLN A 100 -15.30 27.65 7.95
CA GLN A 100 -14.62 27.28 9.19
C GLN A 100 -13.45 26.32 8.93
N LYS A 101 -13.57 25.34 8.01
CA LYS A 101 -12.44 24.48 7.61
C LYS A 101 -11.28 25.28 7.03
N ARG A 102 -11.57 26.30 6.21
CA ARG A 102 -10.55 27.16 5.60
C ARG A 102 -9.75 27.89 6.67
N ASP A 103 -10.44 28.38 7.70
CA ASP A 103 -9.88 29.27 8.71
C ASP A 103 -9.33 28.53 9.94
N THR A 104 -9.60 27.22 10.06
CA THR A 104 -9.04 26.33 11.11
C THR A 104 -8.10 25.26 10.52
N ILE A 105 -8.66 24.18 9.97
CA ILE A 105 -7.95 22.98 9.52
C ILE A 105 -6.98 23.29 8.39
N TYR A 106 -7.40 24.07 7.40
CA TYR A 106 -6.61 24.35 6.19
C TYR A 106 -5.71 25.58 6.31
N LEU A 107 -5.88 26.41 7.35
CA LEU A 107 -5.06 27.60 7.56
C LEU A 107 -3.60 27.20 7.82
N TYR A 108 -3.40 26.16 8.62
CA TYR A 108 -2.08 25.69 9.06
C TYR A 108 -1.50 24.55 8.20
N GLN A 109 -2.21 24.07 7.17
CA GLN A 109 -1.68 23.09 6.23
C GLN A 109 -0.51 23.67 5.41
N ASN A 110 0.62 22.96 5.42
CA ASN A 110 1.82 23.34 4.68
C ASN A 110 1.49 23.44 3.16
N PRO A 111 1.81 24.56 2.46
CA PRO A 111 1.52 24.71 1.04
C PRO A 111 2.12 23.63 0.15
N LYS A 112 3.21 22.99 0.59
CA LYS A 112 3.84 21.84 -0.09
C LYS A 112 2.96 20.57 -0.10
N ASN A 113 2.01 20.47 0.84
CA ASN A 113 1.06 19.34 0.95
C ASN A 113 -0.34 19.69 0.42
N LYS A 114 -0.54 20.86 -0.18
CA LYS A 114 -1.76 21.10 -0.95
C LYS A 114 -1.71 20.23 -2.21
N PRO A 115 -2.76 19.44 -2.55
CA PRO A 115 -2.94 19.08 -3.95
C PRO A 115 -2.95 20.40 -4.73
N LYS A 116 -2.04 20.57 -5.68
CA LYS A 116 -1.94 21.79 -6.51
C LYS A 116 -3.28 22.00 -7.23
N LYS A 117 -4.20 22.74 -6.61
CA LYS A 117 -5.30 23.40 -7.30
C LYS A 117 -4.66 24.59 -8.03
N ASN A 118 -4.46 24.41 -9.33
CA ASN A 118 -3.91 25.40 -10.26
C ASN A 118 -4.80 26.65 -10.32
N ASN A 119 -4.71 27.56 -9.35
CA ASN A 119 -5.36 28.87 -9.39
C ASN A 119 -4.42 29.94 -8.82
N ALA A 120 -3.36 30.26 -9.57
CA ALA A 120 -2.63 31.52 -9.44
C ALA A 120 -2.92 32.39 -10.68
N PRO A 121 -2.91 33.73 -10.58
CA PRO A 121 -3.25 34.60 -11.70
C PRO A 121 -2.25 34.38 -12.83
N ARG A 122 -2.80 33.97 -13.96
CA ARG A 122 -2.08 33.63 -15.17
C ARG A 122 -1.49 34.92 -15.71
N GLN A 123 -0.17 35.10 -15.60
CA GLN A 123 0.54 35.97 -16.54
C GLN A 123 0.04 35.60 -17.93
N GLN A 124 -0.43 36.59 -18.69
CA GLN A 124 -1.09 36.40 -19.98
C GLN A 124 -0.10 35.70 -20.93
N GLN A 125 -0.10 34.37 -20.88
CA GLN A 125 0.54 33.57 -21.91
C GLN A 125 -0.15 33.94 -23.22
N PRO A 126 0.61 34.15 -24.31
CA PRO A 126 0.05 34.38 -25.63
C PRO A 126 -1.02 33.32 -25.90
N PRO A 127 -2.13 33.69 -26.57
CA PRO A 127 -3.29 32.82 -26.72
C PRO A 127 -2.84 31.47 -27.23
N LYS A 128 -2.97 30.45 -26.36
CA LYS A 128 -2.72 29.06 -26.72
C LYS A 128 -3.55 28.80 -27.97
N SER A 129 -2.89 28.39 -29.04
CA SER A 129 -3.56 27.98 -30.27
C SER A 129 -4.69 27.02 -29.88
N LYS A 130 -5.91 27.36 -30.29
CA LYS A 130 -7.13 26.55 -30.07
C LYS A 130 -7.12 25.31 -30.96
N LEU A 131 -5.95 24.76 -31.29
CA LEU A 131 -5.89 23.55 -32.09
C LEU A 131 -6.45 22.43 -31.21
N PRO A 132 -7.58 21.82 -31.61
CA PRO A 132 -8.11 20.67 -30.88
C PRO A 132 -7.00 19.61 -30.80
N PRO A 133 -6.95 18.82 -29.71
CA PRO A 133 -6.02 17.70 -29.64
C PRO A 133 -6.17 16.87 -30.92
N PRO A 134 -5.06 16.60 -31.65
CA PRO A 134 -5.16 15.89 -32.91
C PRO A 134 -5.86 14.54 -32.68
N ALA A 135 -6.90 14.29 -33.46
CA ALA A 135 -7.57 13.00 -33.49
C ALA A 135 -6.56 11.91 -33.89
N TRP A 136 -6.81 10.65 -33.49
CA TRP A 136 -5.95 9.50 -33.81
C TRP A 136 -5.56 9.42 -35.30
N ASP A 137 -6.42 9.91 -36.18
CA ASP A 137 -6.22 9.84 -37.64
C ASP A 137 -5.06 10.70 -38.12
N ILE A 138 -4.78 11.85 -37.47
CA ILE A 138 -3.61 12.68 -37.81
C ILE A 138 -2.30 11.93 -37.54
N TYR A 139 -2.27 11.06 -36.51
CA TYR A 139 -1.07 10.29 -36.20
C TYR A 139 -0.84 9.13 -37.18
N ARG A 140 -1.87 8.64 -37.89
CA ARG A 140 -1.70 7.53 -38.85
C ARG A 140 -0.81 7.93 -40.02
N ASP A 141 -0.94 9.16 -40.50
CA ASP A 141 -0.16 9.65 -41.64
C ASP A 141 1.33 9.74 -41.30
N TYR A 142 1.67 10.12 -40.06
CA TYR A 142 3.05 10.15 -39.59
C TYR A 142 3.63 8.76 -39.30
N LEU A 143 2.78 7.75 -39.02
CA LEU A 143 3.27 6.42 -38.66
C LEU A 143 3.92 5.68 -39.82
N ALA A 144 3.55 5.95 -41.07
CA ALA A 144 4.10 5.24 -42.23
C ALA A 144 5.63 5.38 -42.33
N GLU A 145 6.15 6.59 -42.20
CA GLU A 145 7.60 6.86 -42.24
C GLU A 145 8.30 6.34 -40.96
N LEU A 146 7.69 6.51 -39.79
CA LEU A 146 8.23 6.02 -38.51
C LEU A 146 8.32 4.49 -38.47
N LEU A 147 7.38 3.79 -39.11
CA LEU A 147 7.40 2.33 -39.25
C LEU A 147 8.53 1.84 -40.16
N ALA A 148 9.15 2.70 -40.98
CA ALA A 148 10.36 2.35 -41.73
C ALA A 148 11.63 2.46 -40.88
N GLN A 149 11.61 3.28 -39.82
CA GLN A 149 12.75 3.54 -38.93
C GLN A 149 12.48 3.05 -37.49
N ARG A 150 12.08 1.78 -37.35
CA ARG A 150 11.67 1.22 -36.05
C ARG A 150 12.86 1.09 -35.11
N GLY A 151 12.69 1.58 -33.88
CA GLY A 151 13.57 1.26 -32.76
C GLY A 151 13.31 -0.16 -32.22
N THR A 152 14.26 -0.67 -31.43
CA THR A 152 14.15 -1.97 -30.76
C THR A 152 13.72 -1.80 -29.30
N ALA A 153 12.71 -2.57 -28.87
CA ALA A 153 12.30 -2.67 -27.47
C ALA A 153 12.64 -4.07 -26.94
N PRO A 154 13.82 -4.26 -26.31
CA PRO A 154 14.29 -5.59 -25.89
C PRO A 154 13.51 -6.14 -24.69
N THR A 155 12.78 -5.28 -23.96
CA THR A 155 11.99 -5.71 -22.81
C THR A 155 10.71 -4.90 -22.73
N VAL A 156 9.58 -5.61 -22.73
CA VAL A 156 8.26 -5.06 -22.48
C VAL A 156 7.66 -5.83 -21.33
N LYS A 157 7.19 -5.10 -20.32
CA LYS A 157 6.58 -5.66 -19.12
C LYS A 157 5.19 -5.09 -18.94
N ILE A 158 4.21 -5.97 -18.72
CA ILE A 158 2.82 -5.59 -18.48
C ILE A 158 2.36 -6.13 -17.14
N THR A 159 1.47 -5.40 -16.48
CA THR A 159 0.76 -5.86 -15.29
C THR A 159 -0.74 -5.84 -15.56
N VAL A 160 -1.38 -7.01 -15.46
CA VAL A 160 -2.83 -7.17 -15.58
C VAL A 160 -3.39 -7.40 -14.18
N ILE A 161 -4.38 -6.60 -13.79
CA ILE A 161 -5.06 -6.71 -12.50
C ILE A 161 -6.56 -6.86 -12.75
N GLY A 162 -7.14 -7.97 -12.32
CA GLY A 162 -8.55 -8.27 -12.56
C GLY A 162 -8.98 -9.59 -11.96
N ARG A 163 -10.23 -10.00 -12.22
CA ARG A 163 -10.67 -11.37 -11.94
C ARG A 163 -10.63 -12.18 -13.25
N PRO A 164 -10.21 -13.46 -13.18
CA PRO A 164 -10.20 -14.35 -14.33
C PRO A 164 -11.64 -14.61 -14.80
N GLY A 165 -11.83 -14.75 -16.10
CA GLY A 165 -13.04 -15.33 -16.68
C GLY A 165 -13.06 -16.86 -16.52
N ALA A 166 -13.56 -17.56 -17.54
CA ALA A 166 -13.42 -19.01 -17.61
C ALA A 166 -11.93 -19.41 -17.61
N VAL A 167 -11.63 -20.55 -16.99
CA VAL A 167 -10.26 -21.06 -16.81
C VAL A 167 -10.16 -22.44 -17.45
N SER A 168 -9.21 -22.60 -18.38
CA SER A 168 -8.83 -23.88 -18.96
C SER A 168 -7.46 -24.28 -18.45
N ILE A 169 -7.33 -25.46 -17.86
CA ILE A 169 -6.06 -26.01 -17.39
C ILE A 169 -5.60 -27.05 -18.42
N GLN A 170 -4.41 -26.83 -19.00
CA GLN A 170 -3.78 -27.69 -20.01
C GLN A 170 -2.41 -28.11 -19.50
N GLU A 171 -2.25 -29.37 -19.07
CA GLU A 171 -1.00 -29.93 -18.53
C GLU A 171 -0.28 -29.01 -17.52
N GLU A 172 0.70 -28.22 -17.97
CA GLU A 172 1.49 -27.30 -17.15
C GLU A 172 1.09 -25.81 -17.26
N THR A 173 0.12 -25.49 -18.11
CA THR A 173 -0.33 -24.12 -18.40
C THR A 173 -1.81 -23.92 -18.07
N VAL A 174 -2.14 -22.74 -17.57
CA VAL A 174 -3.49 -22.28 -17.33
C VAL A 174 -3.78 -21.13 -18.27
N ILE A 175 -4.90 -21.20 -18.95
CA ILE A 175 -5.36 -20.22 -19.93
C ILE A 175 -6.65 -19.60 -19.39
N THR A 176 -6.68 -18.28 -19.32
CA THR A 176 -7.88 -17.52 -18.96
C THR A 176 -7.89 -16.17 -19.67
N THR A 177 -9.04 -15.52 -19.70
CA THR A 177 -9.21 -14.21 -20.34
C THR A 177 -9.69 -13.17 -19.34
N VAL A 178 -9.28 -11.92 -19.57
CA VAL A 178 -9.73 -10.75 -18.79
C VAL A 178 -9.98 -9.60 -19.74
N GLU A 179 -11.11 -8.90 -19.57
CA GLU A 179 -11.35 -7.63 -20.24
C GLU A 179 -10.81 -6.47 -19.39
N GLY A 180 -9.95 -5.66 -20.00
CA GLY A 180 -9.37 -4.48 -19.38
C GLY A 180 -9.95 -3.20 -19.99
N PHE A 181 -10.37 -2.29 -19.12
CA PHE A 181 -10.70 -0.92 -19.51
C PHE A 181 -9.51 -0.02 -19.18
N PRO A 182 -9.04 0.82 -20.11
CA PRO A 182 -7.98 1.77 -19.81
C PRO A 182 -8.45 2.75 -18.73
N LYS A 183 -7.97 2.58 -17.50
CA LYS A 183 -8.16 3.54 -16.42
C LYS A 183 -7.25 4.73 -16.67
N LEU A 184 -7.76 5.72 -17.40
CA LEU A 184 -6.98 6.88 -17.82
C LEU A 184 -6.73 7.81 -16.64
N ALA A 185 -5.49 7.79 -16.15
CA ALA A 185 -4.94 8.93 -15.42
C ALA A 185 -4.82 10.15 -16.35
N ALA A 186 -4.62 11.34 -15.79
CA ALA A 186 -4.41 12.54 -16.58
C ALA A 186 -3.20 12.36 -17.51
N LEU A 187 -3.46 12.25 -18.82
CA LEU A 187 -2.41 12.14 -19.83
C LEU A 187 -1.70 13.50 -20.01
N PRO A 188 -0.39 13.51 -20.32
CA PRO A 188 0.31 14.73 -20.70
C PRO A 188 -0.34 15.39 -21.92
N LYS A 189 -0.16 16.71 -22.06
CA LYS A 189 -0.65 17.44 -23.24
C LYS A 189 0.02 16.90 -24.51
N GLY A 190 -0.77 16.73 -25.57
CA GLY A 190 -0.29 16.26 -26.86
C GLY A 190 -0.22 14.74 -27.00
N VAL A 191 -0.54 13.98 -25.95
CA VAL A 191 -0.72 12.53 -26.05
C VAL A 191 -2.17 12.24 -26.44
N PRO A 192 -2.43 11.46 -27.50
CA PRO A 192 -3.79 11.12 -27.89
C PRO A 192 -4.46 10.31 -26.79
N THR A 193 -5.74 10.57 -26.56
CA THR A 193 -6.54 9.78 -25.61
C THR A 193 -6.83 8.42 -26.25
N PRO A 194 -6.45 7.29 -25.63
CA PRO A 194 -6.66 5.99 -26.24
C PRO A 194 -8.16 5.66 -26.35
N PRO A 195 -8.51 4.70 -27.24
CA PRO A 195 -9.88 4.22 -27.36
C PRO A 195 -10.43 3.77 -26.00
N ARG A 196 -11.71 4.03 -25.76
CA ARG A 196 -12.42 3.58 -24.53
C ARG A 196 -12.93 2.15 -24.62
N ALA A 197 -12.80 1.51 -25.78
CA ALA A 197 -13.20 0.12 -25.96
C ALA A 197 -12.42 -0.80 -25.02
N ALA A 198 -13.07 -1.87 -24.55
CA ALA A 198 -12.40 -2.88 -23.75
C ALA A 198 -11.30 -3.56 -24.58
N THR A 199 -10.16 -3.80 -23.96
CA THR A 199 -9.10 -4.63 -24.54
C THR A 199 -9.18 -6.01 -23.89
N LEU A 200 -9.31 -7.04 -24.72
CA LEU A 200 -9.25 -8.42 -24.26
C LEU A 200 -7.79 -8.83 -24.03
N TYR A 201 -7.53 -9.48 -22.90
CA TYR A 201 -6.25 -10.07 -22.55
C TYR A 201 -6.40 -11.57 -22.38
N THR A 202 -5.63 -12.34 -23.13
CA THR A 202 -5.46 -13.79 -22.94
C THR A 202 -4.21 -14.03 -22.09
N LEU A 203 -4.36 -14.76 -20.99
CA LEU A 203 -3.31 -14.95 -19.99
C LEU A 203 -2.87 -16.40 -19.99
N TYR A 204 -1.58 -16.63 -20.21
CA TYR A 204 -0.93 -17.92 -20.02
C TYR A 204 -0.17 -17.91 -18.69
N ILE A 205 -0.60 -18.77 -17.76
CA ILE A 205 -0.11 -18.81 -16.38
C ILE A 205 0.41 -20.22 -16.08
N GLY A 206 1.61 -20.36 -15.54
CA GLY A 206 2.10 -21.68 -15.12
C GLY A 206 1.24 -22.27 -13.99
N VAL A 207 0.89 -23.56 -14.08
CA VAL A 207 -0.02 -24.24 -13.13
C VAL A 207 0.42 -24.10 -11.67
N LYS A 208 1.73 -24.13 -11.39
CA LYS A 208 2.29 -23.93 -10.04
C LYS A 208 1.94 -22.55 -9.47
N GLN A 209 1.96 -21.51 -10.30
CA GLN A 209 1.60 -20.16 -9.90
C GLN A 209 0.07 -20.05 -9.73
N TRP A 210 -0.70 -20.61 -10.66
CA TRP A 210 -2.15 -20.61 -10.64
C TRP A 210 -2.74 -21.22 -9.36
N ARG A 211 -2.25 -22.39 -8.91
CA ARG A 211 -2.76 -23.07 -7.70
C ARG A 211 -2.73 -22.20 -6.43
N ARG A 212 -1.88 -21.18 -6.38
CA ARG A 212 -1.85 -20.22 -5.26
C ARG A 212 -2.89 -19.13 -5.43
N VAL A 213 -3.01 -18.62 -6.66
CA VAL A 213 -3.98 -17.59 -7.05
C VAL A 213 -5.41 -18.12 -6.88
N GLU A 214 -5.71 -19.30 -7.44
CA GLU A 214 -7.01 -19.95 -7.38
C GLU A 214 -7.50 -20.10 -5.93
N ARG A 215 -6.67 -20.66 -5.05
CA ARG A 215 -7.02 -20.80 -3.63
C ARG A 215 -7.31 -19.46 -2.95
N ALA A 216 -6.61 -18.40 -3.30
CA ALA A 216 -6.87 -17.07 -2.74
C ALA A 216 -8.20 -16.48 -3.27
N LEU A 217 -8.46 -16.62 -4.58
CA LEU A 217 -9.69 -16.13 -5.23
C LEU A 217 -10.95 -16.92 -4.81
N MET A 218 -10.82 -18.19 -4.43
CA MET A 218 -11.91 -18.99 -3.87
C MET A 218 -12.29 -18.55 -2.44
N VAL A 219 -11.34 -18.00 -1.68
CA VAL A 219 -11.60 -17.54 -0.31
C VAL A 219 -12.25 -16.15 -0.30
N ASP A 220 -11.93 -15.31 -1.29
CA ASP A 220 -12.43 -13.94 -1.39
C ASP A 220 -12.89 -13.62 -2.82
N GLU A 221 -14.21 -13.52 -2.97
CA GLU A 221 -14.87 -13.18 -4.23
C GLU A 221 -14.61 -11.75 -4.70
N THR A 222 -14.08 -10.89 -3.83
CA THR A 222 -13.71 -9.51 -4.16
C THR A 222 -12.21 -9.33 -4.44
N ASP A 223 -11.39 -10.35 -4.14
CA ASP A 223 -9.96 -10.32 -4.46
C ASP A 223 -9.75 -10.33 -5.98
N ALA A 224 -8.59 -9.83 -6.41
CA ALA A 224 -8.23 -9.76 -7.82
C ALA A 224 -6.83 -10.37 -8.00
N MET A 225 -6.67 -11.15 -9.06
CA MET A 225 -5.34 -11.60 -9.46
C MET A 225 -4.54 -10.44 -10.04
N ILE A 226 -3.23 -10.53 -9.84
CA ILE A 226 -2.21 -9.62 -10.36
C ILE A 226 -1.23 -10.49 -11.13
N ILE A 227 -1.18 -10.28 -12.44
CA ILE A 227 -0.33 -11.00 -13.36
C ILE A 227 0.70 -10.02 -13.91
N GLU A 228 1.98 -10.35 -13.76
CA GLU A 228 3.09 -9.62 -14.37
C GLU A 228 3.75 -10.54 -15.39
N GLY A 229 4.08 -9.99 -16.55
CA GLY A 229 4.63 -10.80 -17.63
C GLY A 229 5.04 -10.01 -18.85
N THR A 230 5.34 -10.76 -19.91
CA THR A 230 5.64 -10.21 -21.23
C THR A 230 4.37 -10.22 -22.06
N CYS A 231 4.11 -9.12 -22.75
CA CYS A 231 2.97 -8.99 -23.65
C CYS A 231 3.39 -9.20 -25.10
N ALA A 232 2.60 -9.96 -25.86
CA ALA A 232 2.76 -10.11 -27.30
C ALA A 232 1.42 -9.91 -28.00
N PHE A 233 1.49 -9.47 -29.25
CA PHE A 233 0.35 -9.51 -30.16
C PHE A 233 0.33 -10.88 -30.85
N ASP A 234 -0.84 -11.51 -30.86
CA ASP A 234 -1.08 -12.77 -31.55
C ASP A 234 -2.12 -12.52 -32.64
N PRO A 235 -1.78 -12.69 -33.94
CA PRO A 235 -2.71 -12.41 -35.03
C PRO A 235 -3.90 -13.37 -35.10
N GLU A 236 -3.82 -14.55 -34.45
CA GLU A 236 -4.89 -15.56 -34.46
C GLU A 236 -5.91 -15.34 -33.33
N LEU A 237 -5.55 -14.53 -32.32
CA LEU A 237 -6.39 -14.27 -31.16
C LEU A 237 -6.86 -12.80 -31.11
N PRO A 238 -8.11 -12.55 -30.69
CA PRO A 238 -8.55 -11.20 -30.42
C PRO A 238 -7.83 -10.62 -29.20
N GLY A 239 -7.21 -9.44 -29.36
CA GLY A 239 -6.63 -8.67 -28.26
C GLY A 239 -5.14 -8.92 -28.04
N MET A 240 -4.73 -8.90 -26.77
CA MET A 240 -3.33 -9.02 -26.38
C MET A 240 -3.09 -10.31 -25.60
N VAL A 241 -1.94 -10.95 -25.82
CA VAL A 241 -1.52 -12.14 -25.08
C VAL A 241 -0.51 -11.73 -24.01
N VAL A 242 -0.64 -12.30 -22.82
CA VAL A 242 0.30 -12.10 -21.70
C VAL A 242 0.83 -13.44 -21.22
N TYR A 243 2.15 -13.59 -21.28
CA TYR A 243 2.88 -14.72 -20.73
C TYR A 243 3.34 -14.38 -19.32
N ALA A 244 2.68 -14.97 -18.32
CA ALA A 244 2.93 -14.65 -16.93
C ALA A 244 4.34 -15.10 -16.51
N THR A 245 5.14 -14.17 -16.01
CA THR A 245 6.36 -14.48 -15.27
C THR A 245 6.08 -14.57 -13.78
N THR A 246 5.10 -13.79 -13.29
CA THR A 246 4.59 -13.90 -11.92
C THR A 246 3.07 -13.81 -11.88
N ALA A 247 2.47 -14.53 -10.93
CA ALA A 247 1.04 -14.47 -10.64
C ALA A 247 0.81 -14.47 -9.12
N THR A 248 0.01 -13.52 -8.64
CA THR A 248 -0.38 -13.36 -7.23
C THR A 248 -1.80 -12.80 -7.16
N THR A 249 -2.31 -12.51 -5.95
CA THR A 249 -3.52 -11.70 -5.75
C THR A 249 -3.22 -10.46 -4.93
N LYS A 250 -4.14 -9.47 -4.93
CA LYS A 250 -4.01 -8.25 -4.11
C LYS A 250 -3.83 -8.59 -2.64
N ARG A 251 -4.61 -9.55 -2.14
CA ARG A 251 -4.52 -9.99 -0.73
C ARG A 251 -3.17 -10.63 -0.41
N LEU A 252 -2.71 -11.55 -1.26
CA LEU A 252 -1.40 -12.20 -1.07
C LEU A 252 -0.24 -11.19 -1.14
N GLU A 253 -0.33 -10.21 -2.03
CA GLU A 253 0.67 -9.16 -2.15
C GLU A 253 0.66 -8.20 -0.94
N SER A 254 -0.52 -7.82 -0.45
CA SER A 254 -0.66 -7.03 0.79
C SER A 254 -0.05 -7.76 1.97
N ALA A 255 -0.40 -9.03 2.17
CA ALA A 255 0.14 -9.84 3.26
C ALA A 255 1.68 -9.96 3.20
N LYS A 256 2.25 -10.09 1.98
CA LYS A 256 3.70 -10.09 1.79
C LYS A 256 4.33 -8.73 2.13
N ARG A 257 3.67 -7.63 1.77
CA ARG A 257 4.13 -6.27 2.09
C ARG A 257 4.10 -6.01 3.59
N ASP A 258 3.03 -6.45 4.27
CA ASP A 258 2.86 -6.28 5.71
C ASP A 258 3.88 -7.13 6.49
N ALA A 259 4.14 -8.36 6.04
CA ALA A 259 5.22 -9.19 6.58
C ALA A 259 6.61 -8.56 6.39
N LYS A 260 6.87 -7.93 5.23
CA LYS A 260 8.14 -7.23 4.97
C LYS A 260 8.27 -5.95 5.81
N ALA A 261 7.17 -5.25 6.08
CA ALA A 261 7.16 -4.08 6.94
C ALA A 261 7.41 -4.42 8.42
N ALA A 262 6.88 -5.55 8.89
CA ALA A 262 7.08 -6.03 10.26
C ALA A 262 8.51 -6.50 10.58
N VAL A 263 9.33 -6.80 9.56
CA VAL A 263 10.71 -7.31 9.71
C VAL A 263 11.77 -6.20 9.58
N ARG A 264 11.39 -4.96 9.25
CA ARG A 264 12.34 -3.84 9.27
C ARG A 264 12.64 -3.46 10.74
N PRO A 265 13.90 -3.53 11.21
CA PRO A 265 14.27 -2.98 12.50
C PRO A 265 13.99 -1.47 12.50
N ALA A 266 13.49 -0.95 13.62
CA ALA A 266 13.39 0.48 13.85
C ALA A 266 14.77 1.13 13.67
N GLU A 267 14.82 2.19 12.86
CA GLU A 267 16.00 3.05 12.73
C GLU A 267 16.38 3.64 14.09
N ASP A 268 17.60 3.33 14.54
CA ASP A 268 18.34 4.13 15.51
C ASP A 268 19.20 5.20 14.77
N PRO A 269 19.59 6.30 15.45
CA PRO A 269 19.91 7.58 14.82
C PRO A 269 21.31 7.67 14.19
N ALA A 270 21.45 8.76 13.42
CA ALA A 270 22.55 9.28 12.59
C ALA A 270 24.02 8.91 12.93
N PRO A 271 24.91 8.95 11.91
CA PRO A 271 26.22 8.29 11.91
C PRO A 271 27.34 9.15 12.52
N VAL A 272 28.25 8.52 13.27
CA VAL A 272 29.58 9.06 13.54
C VAL A 272 30.61 8.17 12.82
N ALA A 273 31.25 8.74 11.80
CA ALA A 273 32.48 8.25 11.19
C ALA A 273 33.62 8.32 12.25
N SER A 274 34.68 7.50 12.27
CA SER A 274 35.29 6.56 11.34
C SER A 274 36.30 5.74 12.16
N GLY A 275 36.41 4.44 11.93
CA GLY A 275 37.42 3.60 12.56
C GLY A 275 37.60 2.31 11.78
N THR A 276 38.84 2.11 11.34
CA THR A 276 39.36 1.12 10.40
C THR A 276 39.28 -0.34 10.90
N VAL A 277 39.41 -1.28 9.94
CA VAL A 277 39.82 -2.71 10.00
C VAL A 277 38.92 -3.73 10.70
N SER A 278 38.35 -4.67 9.94
CA SER A 278 38.93 -6.02 9.74
C SER A 278 37.90 -6.99 9.17
N ALA A 279 38.32 -7.76 8.17
CA ALA A 279 37.64 -8.95 7.72
C ALA A 279 37.52 -9.96 8.87
N VAL A 280 36.31 -10.43 9.15
CA VAL A 280 36.07 -11.61 9.99
C VAL A 280 35.05 -12.51 9.30
N ALA A 281 35.45 -13.77 9.20
CA ALA A 281 34.76 -14.89 8.61
C ALA A 281 33.31 -15.04 9.09
N THR A 282 32.46 -15.46 8.15
CA THR A 282 31.10 -15.91 8.38
C THR A 282 31.13 -17.17 9.24
N ALA A 283 31.01 -17.00 10.56
CA ALA A 283 30.77 -18.10 11.47
C ALA A 283 29.33 -18.60 11.27
N ALA A 284 29.19 -19.86 10.85
CA ALA A 284 27.91 -20.54 10.76
C ALA A 284 27.24 -20.60 12.14
N PRO A 285 25.95 -20.24 12.29
CA PRO A 285 25.23 -20.44 13.53
C PRO A 285 25.05 -21.94 13.79
N SER A 286 25.46 -22.38 14.98
CA SER A 286 25.35 -23.76 15.44
C SER A 286 23.87 -24.16 15.62
N SER A 287 23.29 -24.84 14.63
CA SER A 287 22.00 -25.50 14.83
C SER A 287 22.16 -26.71 15.74
N LYS A 288 21.27 -26.84 16.74
CA LYS A 288 21.18 -28.00 17.66
C LYS A 288 20.84 -29.33 16.98
N TYR A 289 20.62 -29.34 15.67
CA TYR A 289 20.19 -30.52 14.92
C TYR A 289 21.37 -31.09 14.11
N PRO A 290 21.65 -32.40 14.23
CA PRO A 290 22.72 -33.05 13.49
C PRO A 290 22.37 -33.09 12.00
N ILE A 291 23.24 -32.52 11.16
CA ILE A 291 23.12 -32.62 9.70
C ILE A 291 23.87 -33.89 9.26
N PRO A 292 23.24 -34.82 8.53
CA PRO A 292 23.94 -35.99 7.98
C PRO A 292 25.07 -35.57 7.04
N THR A 293 26.27 -36.11 7.23
CA THR A 293 27.48 -35.77 6.46
C THR A 293 27.39 -36.18 4.98
N THR A 294 26.44 -37.05 4.63
CA THR A 294 26.14 -37.55 3.29
C THR A 294 25.26 -36.61 2.46
N MET A 295 24.78 -35.51 3.04
CA MET A 295 23.79 -34.62 2.42
C MET A 295 24.44 -33.53 1.55
N PRO A 296 23.95 -33.29 0.31
CA PRO A 296 24.41 -32.16 -0.50
C PRO A 296 24.20 -30.81 0.20
N PRO A 297 25.07 -29.81 -0.01
CA PRO A 297 24.99 -28.51 0.68
C PRO A 297 23.63 -27.81 0.55
N THR A 298 22.97 -27.96 -0.61
CA THR A 298 21.65 -27.39 -0.88
C THR A 298 20.55 -28.09 -0.07
N ALA A 299 20.63 -29.40 0.10
CA ALA A 299 19.72 -30.17 0.94
C ALA A 299 19.97 -29.89 2.43
N ALA A 300 21.24 -29.73 2.84
CA ALA A 300 21.60 -29.35 4.20
C ALA A 300 21.06 -27.97 4.57
N GLN A 301 21.17 -26.99 3.66
CA GLN A 301 20.57 -25.66 3.88
C GLN A 301 19.06 -25.73 4.00
N LYS A 302 18.40 -26.49 3.10
CA LYS A 302 16.94 -26.68 3.17
C LYS A 302 16.51 -27.35 4.47
N LEU A 303 17.26 -28.33 4.96
CA LEU A 303 17.00 -28.99 6.23
C LEU A 303 17.13 -28.00 7.40
N HIS A 304 18.17 -27.16 7.38
CA HIS A 304 18.38 -26.12 8.38
C HIS A 304 17.23 -25.09 8.41
N ASP A 305 16.77 -24.67 7.23
CA ASP A 305 15.63 -23.74 7.10
C ASP A 305 14.33 -24.38 7.66
N LEU A 306 14.11 -25.67 7.39
CA LEU A 306 12.95 -26.41 7.90
C LEU A 306 12.98 -26.55 9.42
N TYR A 307 14.13 -26.86 10.02
CA TYR A 307 14.26 -26.89 11.48
C TYR A 307 13.99 -25.51 12.11
N SER A 308 14.53 -24.45 11.51
CA SER A 308 14.31 -23.08 11.99
C SER A 308 12.82 -22.70 11.93
N ALA A 309 12.13 -23.07 10.85
CA ALA A 309 10.68 -22.86 10.73
C ALA A 309 9.88 -23.67 11.76
N ALA A 310 10.25 -24.93 12.01
CA ALA A 310 9.60 -25.78 13.01
C ALA A 310 9.73 -25.19 14.42
N GLU A 311 10.89 -24.65 14.79
CA GLU A 311 11.09 -23.99 16.08
C GLU A 311 10.20 -22.75 16.25
N GLN A 312 10.11 -21.92 15.21
CA GLN A 312 9.21 -20.75 15.24
C GLN A 312 7.74 -21.15 15.42
N PHE A 313 7.29 -22.23 14.77
CA PHE A 313 5.92 -22.74 14.96
C PHE A 313 5.71 -23.30 16.37
N ARG A 314 6.67 -24.02 16.93
CA ARG A 314 6.60 -24.52 18.31
C ARG A 314 6.53 -23.38 19.33
N GLN A 315 7.36 -22.34 19.16
CA GLN A 315 7.31 -21.14 20.00
C GLN A 315 5.97 -20.42 19.91
N LYS A 316 5.42 -20.30 18.69
CA LYS A 316 4.11 -19.69 18.47
C LYS A 316 2.97 -20.50 19.08
N LEU A 317 3.02 -21.83 18.99
CA LEU A 317 2.04 -22.71 19.66
C LEU A 317 2.12 -22.56 21.18
N ALA A 318 3.31 -22.56 21.77
CA ALA A 318 3.49 -22.33 23.20
C ALA A 318 2.92 -20.97 23.64
N ALA A 319 3.14 -19.90 22.86
CA ALA A 319 2.58 -18.59 23.13
C ALA A 319 1.03 -18.55 23.00
N LEU A 320 0.46 -19.33 22.08
CA LEU A 320 -0.99 -19.45 21.90
C LEU A 320 -1.64 -20.32 23.00
N GLU A 321 -0.94 -21.31 23.54
CA GLU A 321 -1.46 -22.16 24.63
C GLU A 321 -1.63 -21.39 25.93
N LEU A 322 -0.78 -20.40 26.19
CA LEU A 322 -0.92 -19.50 27.33
C LEU A 322 -2.17 -18.61 27.27
N LYS A 323 -2.80 -18.49 26.09
CA LYS A 323 -4.02 -17.68 25.92
C LYS A 323 -5.29 -18.49 26.25
N PRO A 324 -6.37 -17.83 26.70
CA PRO A 324 -7.69 -18.45 26.86
C PRO A 324 -8.18 -19.06 25.55
N ALA A 325 -8.96 -20.14 25.61
CA ALA A 325 -9.38 -20.91 24.43
C ALA A 325 -10.04 -20.05 23.34
N GLU A 326 -10.80 -19.03 23.74
CA GLU A 326 -11.51 -18.09 22.85
C GLU A 326 -10.55 -17.16 22.06
N GLU A 327 -9.32 -16.96 22.55
CA GLU A 327 -8.30 -16.10 21.94
C GLU A 327 -7.21 -16.87 21.18
N ARG A 328 -7.33 -18.20 21.07
CA ARG A 328 -6.37 -19.07 20.37
C ARG A 328 -6.55 -19.05 18.84
N LEU A 329 -6.84 -17.88 18.28
CA LEU A 329 -7.01 -17.69 16.84
C LEU A 329 -5.75 -18.15 16.10
N GLY A 330 -5.93 -19.11 15.20
CA GLY A 330 -4.83 -19.68 14.39
C GLY A 330 -4.05 -20.82 15.03
N TYR A 331 -4.45 -21.34 16.19
CA TYR A 331 -3.81 -22.51 16.82
C TYR A 331 -3.84 -23.76 15.91
N ALA A 332 -5.03 -24.16 15.44
CA ALA A 332 -5.20 -25.32 14.56
C ALA A 332 -4.42 -25.17 13.22
N MET A 333 -4.35 -23.96 12.67
CA MET A 333 -3.57 -23.69 11.47
C MET A 333 -2.06 -23.82 11.74
N THR A 334 -1.58 -23.27 12.86
CA THR A 334 -0.15 -23.33 13.24
C THR A 334 0.27 -24.78 13.51
N GLN A 335 -0.60 -25.58 14.14
CA GLN A 335 -0.39 -27.01 14.37
C GLN A 335 -0.28 -27.79 13.04
N LYS A 336 -1.15 -27.48 12.06
CA LYS A 336 -1.09 -28.09 10.73
C LYS A 336 0.19 -27.72 9.96
N LEU A 337 0.64 -26.48 10.08
CA LEU A 337 1.90 -26.02 9.47
C LEU A 337 3.11 -26.71 10.10
N LEU A 338 3.16 -26.81 11.44
CA LEU A 338 4.21 -27.54 12.13
C LEU A 338 4.29 -28.99 11.67
N LYS A 339 3.15 -29.70 11.62
CA LYS A 339 3.10 -31.09 11.16
C LYS A 339 3.65 -31.25 9.74
N ASN A 340 3.25 -30.38 8.81
CA ASN A 340 3.75 -30.44 7.43
C ASN A 340 5.26 -30.18 7.36
N THR A 341 5.77 -29.22 8.14
CA THR A 341 7.21 -28.96 8.23
C THR A 341 7.97 -30.17 8.79
N GLU A 342 7.45 -30.83 9.83
CA GLU A 342 8.02 -32.05 10.40
C GLU A 342 7.99 -33.23 9.42
N ASP A 343 6.90 -33.39 8.65
CA ASP A 343 6.81 -34.38 7.57
C ASP A 343 7.87 -34.14 6.49
N GLN A 344 8.14 -32.87 6.14
CA GLN A 344 9.19 -32.50 5.18
C GLN A 344 10.60 -32.76 5.73
N ILE A 345 10.84 -32.47 7.02
CA ILE A 345 12.10 -32.80 7.70
C ILE A 345 12.31 -34.32 7.63
N SER A 346 11.32 -35.12 8.03
CA SER A 346 11.42 -36.57 8.04
C SER A 346 11.66 -37.16 6.63
N ALA A 347 10.94 -36.64 5.63
CA ALA A 347 11.13 -37.07 4.24
C ALA A 347 12.54 -36.75 3.72
N LEU A 348 13.05 -35.56 4.03
CA LEU A 348 14.39 -35.14 3.61
C LEU A 348 15.47 -35.92 4.36
N GLU A 349 15.33 -36.15 5.66
CA GLU A 349 16.25 -37.00 6.42
C GLU A 349 16.26 -38.44 5.88
N LYS A 350 15.10 -39.02 5.58
CA LYS A 350 14.99 -40.39 5.05
C LYS A 350 15.63 -40.53 3.67
N GLN A 351 15.65 -39.46 2.88
CA GLN A 351 16.28 -39.46 1.56
C GLN A 351 17.82 -39.51 1.63
N TYR A 352 18.43 -39.05 2.73
CA TYR A 352 19.89 -38.88 2.85
C TYR A 352 20.51 -39.59 4.07
N LYS A 353 19.70 -40.35 4.84
CA LYS A 353 20.16 -41.41 5.75
C LYS A 353 20.54 -42.64 4.93
#